data_AF-A0A954H6T9-F1
#
_entry.id   AF-A0A954H6T9-F1
#
_cell.length_a   1.000
_cell.length_b   1.000
_cell.length_c   1.000
_cell.angle_alpha   90.00
_cell.angle_beta   90.00
_cell.angle_gamma   90.00
#
_symmetry.space_group_name_H-M   'P 1'
#
loop_
_entity.id
_entity.type
_entity.pdbx_description
1 polymer ?
#
loop_
_entity_poly.entity_id
_entity_poly.type
_entity_poly.pdbx_seq_one_letter_code
_entity_poly.pdbx_strand_id
1 'polypeptide(L)' 'MSTPAPPPSVNQERLVSLDALRGFDMFWIAFGEKVVEILHKHYEWGPLNWLHHELEHPLWHGFT' A
#
# COMPACT_ATOMS: atom_id res chain seq x y z
N MET A 1 -3.27 -21.70 44.52
CA MET A 1 -3.60 -22.16 43.15
C MET A 1 -4.10 -20.95 42.40
N SER A 2 -3.37 -20.47 41.39
CA SER A 2 -3.76 -19.28 40.62
C SER A 2 -4.58 -19.73 39.41
N THR A 3 -5.83 -19.29 39.33
CA THR A 3 -6.71 -19.60 38.20
C THR A 3 -6.19 -18.92 36.92
N PRO A 4 -6.09 -19.61 35.77
CA PRO A 4 -5.71 -18.96 34.51
C PRO A 4 -6.86 -18.04 34.04
N ALA A 5 -6.50 -16.86 33.53
CA ALA A 5 -7.44 -15.91 32.97
C ALA A 5 -8.19 -16.51 31.76
N PRO A 6 -9.48 -16.18 31.56
CA PRO A 6 -10.23 -16.67 30.42
C PRO A 6 -9.60 -16.22 29.09
N PRO A 7 -9.66 -17.05 28.03
CA PRO A 7 -9.17 -16.65 26.72
C PRO A 7 -9.97 -15.45 26.22
N PRO A 8 -9.34 -14.47 25.55
CA PRO A 8 -10.05 -13.31 25.06
C PRO A 8 -11.04 -13.75 23.98
N SER A 9 -12.34 -13.63 24.27
CA SER A 9 -13.41 -13.79 23.29
C SER A 9 -13.50 -12.52 22.43
N VAL A 10 -12.47 -12.27 21.62
CA VAL A 10 -12.56 -11.23 20.61
C VAL A 10 -13.41 -11.81 19.50
N ASN A 11 -14.67 -11.38 19.39
CA ASN A 11 -15.41 -11.52 18.15
C ASN A 11 -14.69 -10.66 17.11
N GLN A 12 -13.65 -11.23 16.49
CA GLN A 12 -12.91 -10.61 15.39
C GLN A 12 -13.75 -10.77 14.13
N GLU A 13 -14.85 -10.04 14.06
CA GLU A 13 -15.57 -9.94 12.80
C GLU A 13 -14.62 -9.30 11.79
N ARG A 14 -14.42 -9.98 10.65
CA ARG A 14 -13.50 -9.49 9.62
C ARG A 14 -14.02 -8.16 9.09
N LEU A 15 -13.18 -7.13 9.14
CA LEU A 15 -13.52 -5.82 8.60
C LEU A 15 -13.34 -5.86 7.08
N VAL A 16 -14.45 -5.88 6.35
CA VAL A 16 -14.45 -5.85 4.87
C VAL A 16 -13.72 -4.63 4.32
N SER A 17 -13.80 -3.49 5.01
CA SER A 17 -13.04 -2.28 4.66
C SER A 17 -11.52 -2.48 4.72
N LEU A 18 -11.05 -3.30 5.66
CA LEU A 18 -9.63 -3.62 5.80
C LEU A 18 -9.16 -4.55 4.67
N ASP A 19 -9.98 -5.53 4.30
CA ASP A 19 -9.69 -6.40 3.16
C ASP A 19 -9.63 -5.58 1.85
N ALA A 20 -10.52 -4.59 1.68
CA ALA A 20 -10.50 -3.68 0.55
C ALA A 20 -9.25 -2.77 0.54
N LEU A 21 -8.91 -2.17 1.69
CA LEU A 21 -7.72 -1.32 1.81
C LEU A 21 -6.44 -2.11 1.53
N ARG A 22 -6.37 -3.35 2.02
CA ARG A 22 -5.24 -4.24 1.76
C ARG A 22 -5.08 -4.55 0.27
N GLY A 23 -6.18 -4.85 -0.42
CA GLY A 23 -6.13 -5.08 -1.86
C GLY A 23 -5.71 -3.84 -2.64
N PHE A 24 -6.21 -2.68 -2.25
CA PHE A 24 -5.85 -1.39 -2.83
C PHE A 24 -4.36 -1.06 -2.65
N ASP A 25 -3.83 -1.24 -1.43
CA ASP A 25 -2.41 -1.02 -1.12
C ASP A 25 -1.50 -1.95 -1.93
N MET A 26 -1.82 -3.25 -1.96
CA MET A 26 -1.08 -4.24 -2.75
C MET A 26 -1.09 -3.92 -4.25
N PHE A 27 -2.23 -3.45 -4.78
CA PHE A 27 -2.32 -3.01 -6.18
C PHE A 27 -1.35 -1.86 -6.47
N TRP A 28 -1.31 -0.85 -5.60
CA TRP A 28 -0.43 0.31 -5.79
C TRP A 28 1.06 -0.04 -5.65
N ILE A 29 1.43 -0.92 -4.74
CA ILE A 29 2.82 -1.39 -4.59
C ILE A 29 3.26 -2.22 -5.80
N ALA A 30 2.41 -3.12 -6.30
CA ALA A 30 2.78 -4.03 -7.38
C ALA A 30 2.76 -3.39 -8.77
N PHE A 31 1.86 -2.43 -9.00
CA PHE A 31 1.57 -1.94 -10.36
C PHE A 31 1.48 -0.42 -10.48
N GLY A 32 1.52 0.32 -9.37
CA GLY A 32 1.29 1.77 -9.33
C GLY A 32 2.16 2.58 -10.26
N GLU A 33 3.48 2.31 -10.29
CA GLU A 33 4.44 2.99 -11.16
C GLU A 33 4.03 2.89 -12.63
N LYS A 34 3.68 1.69 -13.11
CA LYS A 34 3.33 1.46 -14.51
C LYS A 34 2.02 2.13 -14.92
N VAL A 35 1.03 2.15 -14.04
CA VAL A 35 -0.24 2.88 -14.29
C VAL A 35 0.06 4.36 -14.48
N VAL A 36 0.82 4.95 -13.57
CA VAL A 36 1.11 6.39 -13.56
C VAL A 36 2.02 6.77 -14.71
N GLU A 37 3.01 5.96 -15.06
CA GLU A 37 3.88 6.16 -16.23
C GLU A 37 3.07 6.22 -17.54
N ILE A 38 2.14 5.28 -17.75
CA ILE A 38 1.30 5.25 -18.95
C ILE A 38 0.38 6.47 -18.98
N LEU A 39 -0.21 6.82 -17.84
CA LEU A 39 -1.14 7.94 -17.74
C LEU A 39 -0.43 9.27 -17.97
N HIS A 40 0.77 9.44 -17.40
CA HIS A 40 1.61 10.62 -17.60
C HIS A 40 2.04 10.81 -19.06
N LYS A 41 2.37 9.72 -19.78
CA LYS A 41 2.69 9.78 -21.22
C LYS A 41 1.51 10.23 -22.07
N HIS A 42 0.28 10.04 -21.60
CA HIS A 42 -0.93 10.37 -22.37
C HIS A 42 -1.55 11.71 -21.95
N TYR A 43 -1.47 12.04 -20.67
CA TYR A 43 -1.94 13.28 -20.08
C TYR A 43 -0.74 14.03 -19.51
N GLU A 44 -0.25 15.06 -20.22
CA GLU A 44 0.78 16.00 -19.75
C GLU A 44 0.24 16.90 -18.63
N TRP A 45 -0.21 16.29 -17.53
CA TRP A 45 -0.85 16.98 -16.41
C TRP A 45 0.10 17.06 -15.22
N GLY A 46 0.27 18.27 -14.68
CA GLY A 46 1.22 18.56 -13.60
C GLY A 46 1.17 17.60 -12.39
N PRO A 47 0.00 17.23 -11.86
CA PRO A 47 -0.11 16.25 -10.78
C PRO A 47 0.38 14.84 -11.14
N LEU A 48 0.22 14.40 -12.39
CA LEU A 48 0.73 13.10 -12.85
C LEU A 48 2.25 13.11 -12.94
N ASN A 49 2.84 14.22 -13.35
CA ASN A 49 4.29 14.36 -13.37
C ASN A 49 4.88 14.31 -11.95
N TRP A 50 4.23 14.98 -10.99
CA TRP A 50 4.61 14.89 -9.57
C TRP A 50 4.49 13.46 -9.02
N LEU A 51 3.36 12.79 -9.30
CA LEU A 51 3.12 11.42 -8.84
C LEU A 51 4.08 10.42 -9.48
N HIS A 52 4.42 10.61 -10.76
CA HIS A 52 5.40 9.80 -11.47
C HIS A 52 6.78 9.89 -10.82
N HIS A 53 7.20 11.10 -10.44
CA HIS A 53 8.50 11.30 -9.78
C HIS A 53 8.57 10.62 -8.40
N GLU A 54 7.48 10.64 -7.62
CA GLU A 54 7.45 9.98 -6.31
C GLU A 54 7.47 8.44 -6.42
N LEU A 55 6.93 7.89 -7.51
CA LEU A 55 6.94 6.45 -7.78
C LEU A 55 8.27 5.95 -8.36
N GLU A 56 9.18 6.86 -8.74
CA GLU A 56 10.50 6.51 -9.25
C GLU A 56 11.39 6.01 -8.11
N HIS A 57 11.69 4.70 -8.11
CA HIS A 57 12.44 4.09 -7.02
C HIS A 57 13.92 4.52 -7.07
N PRO A 58 14.44 5.21 -6.05
CA PRO A 58 15.84 5.60 -6.03
C PRO A 58 16.75 4.38 -5.89
N LEU A 59 17.97 4.50 -6.41
CA LEU A 59 18.98 3.47 -6.24
C LEU A 59 19.31 3.28 -4.75
N TRP A 60 19.29 2.02 -4.29
CA TRP A 60 19.69 1.68 -2.94
C TRP A 60 21.21 1.73 -2.81
N HIS A 61 21.71 2.54 -1.88
CA HIS A 61 23.15 2.78 -1.70
C HIS A 61 23.81 1.92 -0.61
N GLY A 62 23.08 1.01 0.03
CA GLY A 62 23.64 0.16 1.07
C GLY A 62 23.77 0.82 2.45
N PHE A 63 24.15 0.01 3.43
CA PHE A 63 24.71 0.49 4.70
C PHE A 63 26.24 0.34 4.62
N THR A 64 26.99 1.40 4.98
CA THR A 64 28.46 1.38 5.07
C THR A 64 28.89 1.18 6.51
#